data_AF-A0A224XAQ4-F1
#
_entry.id   AF-A0A224XAQ4-F1
#
_cell.length_a   1.000
_cell.length_b   1.000
_cell.length_c   1.000
_cell.angle_alpha   90.00
_cell.angle_beta   90.00
_cell.angle_gamma   90.00
#
_symmetry.space_group_name_H-M   'P 1'
#
loop_
_entity.id
_entity.type
_entity.pdbx_description
1 polymer ?
#
loop_
_entity_poly.entity_id
_entity_poly.type
_entity_poly.pdbx_seq_one_letter_code
_entity_poly.pdbx_strand_id
1 'polypeptide(L)'
;MTISKPNFLNAKTVAYKVLEASNVTVFPIPIFDIINQVEQLRVYSYKEMSDLVGISETEVAQKMALSDEGAISTYGKNKILILYNSNVSEKMVERIRFTLAHELGHLFLGHPFATKNSVLSRNSITEIENRVFEIEADFFAKELLAPSFLVSRVDPLSADVVSRKFEISNQSSTYAIENISKSRNNGGWWLNNLNPPAWFSDALQRFNFIDRKNFFGEKARNQSQYLTLERIFKSKYYHFCSNCKSLDINYEHQLNYCAICGSNELEVVTHNNYFQFHETNEQLIEFYVQGDKKEKSMKYKALILDDEGRLTEECPNCKNENLNNNFCSVCGNEIINKCTGLHEENDPFSSIYNVKEKCTGTLKGADRYCCNCGAISTFLENGFLPAWNNISELEELPY
;
A
#
# COMPACT_ATOMS: atom_id res chain seq x y z
N MET A 1 -29.28 30.67 24.50
CA MET A 1 -28.11 29.88 24.06
C MET A 1 -28.28 29.58 22.59
N THR A 2 -27.52 30.22 21.73
CA THR A 2 -27.42 29.85 20.32
C THR A 2 -26.71 28.51 20.24
N ILE A 3 -27.41 27.48 19.77
CA ILE A 3 -26.80 26.18 19.45
C ILE A 3 -25.73 26.46 18.39
N SER A 4 -24.46 26.18 18.71
CA SER A 4 -23.38 26.25 17.74
C SER A 4 -23.71 25.31 16.58
N LYS A 5 -23.76 25.83 15.36
CA LYS A 5 -24.01 25.03 14.16
C LYS A 5 -22.67 24.72 13.49
N PRO A 6 -22.48 23.52 12.93
CA PRO A 6 -21.27 23.19 12.19
C PRO A 6 -20.96 24.19 11.07
N ASN A 7 -19.71 24.65 11.00
CA ASN A 7 -19.19 25.54 9.99
C ASN A 7 -18.53 24.75 8.84
N PHE A 8 -19.37 24.11 8.03
CA PHE A 8 -18.93 23.32 6.88
C PHE A 8 -18.11 24.11 5.86
N LEU A 9 -18.38 25.41 5.72
CA LEU A 9 -17.61 26.27 4.80
C LEU A 9 -16.17 26.46 5.28
N ASN A 10 -15.98 26.65 6.59
CA ASN A 10 -14.64 26.72 7.17
C ASN A 10 -13.91 25.38 7.01
N ALA A 11 -14.55 24.27 7.39
CA ALA A 11 -13.98 22.92 7.25
C ALA A 11 -13.49 22.64 5.82
N LYS A 12 -14.33 22.94 4.81
CA LYS A 12 -13.96 22.86 3.39
C LYS A 12 -12.76 23.74 3.03
N THR A 13 -12.81 25.00 3.43
CA THR A 13 -11.79 26.00 3.10
C THR A 13 -10.43 25.61 3.68
N VAL A 14 -10.41 25.12 4.92
CA VAL A 14 -9.19 24.65 5.59
C VAL A 14 -8.66 23.39 4.91
N ALA A 15 -9.51 22.43 4.54
CA ALA A 15 -9.08 21.25 3.77
C ALA A 15 -8.37 21.65 2.46
N TYR A 16 -8.90 22.63 1.73
CA TYR A 16 -8.28 23.06 0.47
C TYR A 16 -6.98 23.83 0.68
N LYS A 17 -6.87 24.62 1.75
CA LYS A 17 -5.60 25.25 2.14
C LYS A 17 -4.54 24.21 2.46
N VAL A 18 -4.92 23.12 3.12
CA VAL A 18 -4.01 22.00 3.40
C VAL A 18 -3.56 21.33 2.10
N LEU A 19 -4.46 21.05 1.15
CA LEU A 19 -4.11 20.49 -0.16
C LEU A 19 -3.21 21.41 -0.99
N GLU A 20 -3.41 22.72 -0.91
CA GLU A 20 -2.55 23.70 -1.59
C GLU A 20 -1.16 23.72 -0.97
N ALA A 21 -1.09 23.92 0.36
CA ALA A 21 0.16 24.02 1.10
C ALA A 21 0.99 22.73 1.04
N SER A 22 0.33 21.56 0.98
CA SER A 22 1.03 20.27 0.93
C SER A 22 1.72 19.98 -0.39
N ASN A 23 1.44 20.77 -1.44
CA ASN A 23 1.92 20.54 -2.80
C ASN A 23 1.55 19.17 -3.40
N VAL A 24 0.56 18.46 -2.82
CA VAL A 24 0.08 17.19 -3.37
C VAL A 24 -0.56 17.42 -4.73
N THR A 25 -0.23 16.56 -5.69
CA THR A 25 -0.73 16.61 -7.08
C THR A 25 -1.38 15.31 -7.52
N VAL A 26 -1.51 14.33 -6.63
CA VAL A 26 -2.05 13.01 -6.96
C VAL A 26 -3.17 12.60 -6.00
N PHE A 27 -4.18 11.91 -6.54
CA PHE A 27 -5.20 11.21 -5.78
C PHE A 27 -5.15 9.71 -6.09
N PRO A 28 -5.34 8.82 -5.10
CA PRO A 28 -5.58 9.10 -3.68
C PRO A 28 -4.42 9.84 -3.00
N ILE A 29 -4.73 10.84 -2.15
CA ILE A 29 -3.69 11.66 -1.52
C ILE A 29 -2.71 10.76 -0.74
N PRO A 30 -1.40 10.93 -0.85
CA PRO A 30 -0.44 10.30 0.06
C PRO A 30 -0.57 11.00 1.41
N ILE A 31 -1.31 10.40 2.36
CA ILE A 31 -1.71 11.12 3.58
C ILE A 31 -0.49 11.44 4.45
N PHE A 32 0.52 10.57 4.43
CA PHE A 32 1.76 10.79 5.16
C PHE A 32 2.59 11.96 4.61
N ASP A 33 2.47 12.31 3.32
CA ASP A 33 3.13 13.50 2.77
C ASP A 33 2.59 14.79 3.40
N ILE A 34 1.32 14.80 3.79
CA ILE A 34 0.70 15.91 4.53
C ILE A 34 1.13 15.87 6.00
N ILE A 35 1.04 14.70 6.64
CA ILE A 35 1.37 14.50 8.05
C ILE A 35 2.83 14.91 8.34
N ASN A 36 3.76 14.47 7.49
CA ASN A 36 5.19 14.67 7.68
C ASN A 36 5.63 16.15 7.54
N GLN A 37 4.78 17.01 6.99
CA GLN A 37 5.04 18.46 6.91
C GLN A 37 4.69 19.20 8.22
N VAL A 38 4.04 18.54 9.18
CA VAL A 38 3.66 19.14 10.46
C VAL A 38 4.73 18.82 11.51
N GLU A 39 5.68 19.73 11.72
CA GLU A 39 6.87 19.50 12.58
C GLU A 39 6.54 19.07 14.02
N GLN A 40 5.47 19.62 14.60
CA GLN A 40 5.06 19.34 15.97
C GLN A 40 4.24 18.05 16.13
N LEU A 41 3.86 17.41 15.02
CA LEU A 41 3.03 16.21 15.00
C LEU A 41 3.90 14.95 14.95
N ARG A 42 3.56 13.99 15.80
CA ARG A 42 3.99 12.61 15.71
C ARG A 42 2.77 11.72 15.51
N VAL A 43 2.92 10.71 14.66
CA VAL A 43 1.87 9.74 14.37
C VAL A 43 2.47 8.37 14.60
N TYR A 44 1.77 7.55 15.38
CA TYR A 44 2.13 6.16 15.61
C TYR A 44 0.89 5.29 15.49
N SER A 45 1.03 4.16 14.81
CA SER A 45 0.06 3.07 14.94
C SER A 45 0.04 2.54 16.38
N TYR A 46 -1.03 1.85 16.76
CA TYR A 46 -1.09 1.17 18.05
C TYR A 46 0.03 0.15 18.21
N LYS A 47 0.43 -0.53 17.12
CA LYS A 47 1.59 -1.43 17.10
C LYS A 47 2.90 -0.71 17.36
N GLU A 48 3.18 0.38 16.66
CA GLU A 48 4.43 1.13 16.84
C GLU A 48 4.52 1.73 18.26
N MET A 49 3.40 2.24 18.79
CA MET A 49 3.35 2.73 20.16
C MET A 49 3.51 1.61 21.18
N SER A 50 2.85 0.46 20.96
CA SER A 50 2.98 -0.76 21.77
C SER A 50 4.45 -1.17 21.90
N ASP A 51 5.15 -1.26 20.76
CA ASP A 51 6.57 -1.62 20.72
C ASP A 51 7.45 -0.59 21.43
N LEU A 52 7.14 0.69 21.26
CA LEU A 52 7.90 1.79 21.84
C LEU A 52 7.82 1.81 23.38
N VAL A 53 6.66 1.51 23.95
CA VAL A 53 6.41 1.64 25.41
C VAL A 53 6.35 0.29 26.14
N GLY A 54 6.32 -0.83 25.41
CA GLY A 54 6.31 -2.18 25.98
C GLY A 54 4.96 -2.59 26.60
N ILE A 55 3.84 -2.15 26.04
CA ILE A 55 2.47 -2.58 26.43
C ILE A 55 1.75 -3.16 25.23
N SER A 56 0.66 -3.91 25.42
CA SER A 56 -0.10 -4.47 24.29
C SER A 56 -0.83 -3.40 23.46
N GLU A 57 -1.11 -3.70 22.18
CA GLU A 57 -1.93 -2.83 21.31
C GLU A 57 -3.30 -2.51 21.93
N THR A 58 -3.92 -3.49 22.58
CA THR A 58 -5.19 -3.32 23.32
C THR A 58 -5.03 -2.33 24.47
N GLU A 59 -3.91 -2.34 25.18
CA GLU A 59 -3.63 -1.36 26.23
C GLU A 59 -3.37 0.04 25.67
N VAL A 60 -2.72 0.15 24.50
CA VAL A 60 -2.61 1.45 23.80
C VAL A 60 -4.01 1.99 23.49
N ALA A 61 -4.87 1.17 22.88
CA ALA A 61 -6.25 1.54 22.56
C ALA A 61 -7.06 1.96 23.80
N GLN A 62 -6.98 1.18 24.89
CA GLN A 62 -7.82 1.37 26.08
C GLN A 62 -7.27 2.38 27.10
N LYS A 63 -5.96 2.61 27.16
CA LYS A 63 -5.33 3.45 28.19
C LYS A 63 -4.77 4.76 27.64
N MET A 64 -4.39 4.78 26.35
CA MET A 64 -3.79 5.95 25.72
C MET A 64 -4.75 6.63 24.74
N ALA A 65 -5.20 5.92 23.71
CA ALA A 65 -6.08 6.49 22.68
C ALA A 65 -7.53 6.64 23.16
N LEU A 66 -7.98 5.73 24.04
CA LEU A 66 -9.37 5.63 24.50
C LEU A 66 -10.36 5.47 23.34
N SER A 67 -9.92 4.75 22.30
CA SER A 67 -10.62 4.60 21.02
C SER A 67 -10.09 3.34 20.32
N ASP A 68 -10.97 2.62 19.61
CA ASP A 68 -10.60 1.47 18.78
C ASP A 68 -10.17 1.88 17.36
N GLU A 69 -10.32 3.17 17.01
CA GLU A 69 -10.03 3.71 15.68
C GLU A 69 -8.75 4.56 15.70
N GLY A 70 -8.75 5.62 16.49
CA GLY A 70 -7.66 6.57 16.61
C GLY A 70 -8.02 7.72 17.55
N ALA A 71 -7.03 8.54 17.87
CA ALA A 71 -7.18 9.72 18.71
C ALA A 71 -6.01 10.70 18.54
N ILE A 72 -6.31 12.00 18.62
CA ILE A 72 -5.34 13.07 18.74
C ILE A 72 -5.21 13.59 20.19
N SER A 73 -3.99 13.86 20.62
CA SER A 73 -3.68 14.38 21.95
C SER A 73 -2.46 15.31 21.95
N THR A 74 -2.28 16.07 23.04
CA THR A 74 -1.03 16.80 23.30
C THR A 74 -0.13 16.00 24.23
N TYR A 75 1.19 16.13 24.04
CA TYR A 75 2.19 15.63 24.98
C TYR A 75 3.34 16.62 25.13
N GLY A 76 3.90 16.72 26.34
CA GLY A 76 4.93 17.72 26.63
C GLY A 76 4.49 19.16 26.30
N LYS A 77 5.45 20.03 25.98
CA LYS A 77 5.18 21.41 25.57
C LYS A 77 5.05 21.48 24.05
N ASN A 78 3.87 21.85 23.57
CA ASN A 78 3.55 22.10 22.15
C ASN A 78 3.80 20.92 21.20
N LYS A 79 3.79 19.65 21.66
CA LYS A 79 3.84 18.49 20.77
C LYS A 79 2.49 17.81 20.69
N ILE A 80 2.21 17.24 19.53
CA ILE A 80 0.92 16.66 19.17
C ILE A 80 1.16 15.21 18.77
N LEU A 81 0.31 14.32 19.26
CA LEU A 81 0.39 12.89 19.01
C LEU A 81 -0.94 12.41 18.44
N ILE A 82 -0.89 11.77 17.27
CA ILE A 82 -1.98 10.93 16.76
C ILE A 82 -1.61 9.47 16.99
N LEU A 83 -2.54 8.73 17.61
CA LEU A 83 -2.52 7.29 17.67
C LEU A 83 -3.62 6.74 16.77
N TYR A 84 -3.36 5.66 16.03
CA TYR A 84 -4.37 5.05 15.16
C TYR A 84 -4.22 3.53 15.08
N ASN A 85 -5.33 2.84 14.82
CA ASN A 85 -5.36 1.41 14.57
C ASN A 85 -4.97 1.14 13.10
N SER A 86 -3.79 0.55 12.87
CA SER A 86 -3.31 0.18 11.53
C SER A 86 -3.65 -1.25 11.12
N ASN A 87 -4.33 -2.04 11.96
CA ASN A 87 -4.58 -3.45 11.70
C ASN A 87 -5.63 -3.64 10.59
N VAL A 88 -5.16 -3.98 9.40
CA VAL A 88 -6.02 -4.16 8.22
C VAL A 88 -6.83 -5.47 8.23
N SER A 89 -6.58 -6.36 9.20
CA SER A 89 -7.47 -7.51 9.42
C SER A 89 -8.77 -7.10 10.12
N GLU A 90 -8.77 -5.96 10.82
CA GLU A 90 -9.92 -5.41 11.54
C GLU A 90 -10.56 -4.24 10.79
N LYS A 91 -9.76 -3.45 10.07
CA LYS A 91 -10.17 -2.21 9.42
C LYS A 91 -9.81 -2.20 7.95
N MET A 92 -10.71 -1.65 7.13
CA MET A 92 -10.38 -1.35 5.73
C MET A 92 -9.39 -0.19 5.66
N VAL A 93 -8.49 -0.19 4.67
CA VAL A 93 -7.51 0.88 4.42
C VAL A 93 -8.19 2.24 4.36
N GLU A 94 -9.32 2.33 3.67
CA GLU A 94 -10.10 3.56 3.49
C GLU A 94 -10.63 4.10 4.83
N ARG A 95 -10.91 3.23 5.80
CA ARG A 95 -11.34 3.62 7.15
C ARG A 95 -10.17 4.16 7.98
N ILE A 96 -9.00 3.56 7.84
CA ILE A 96 -7.77 4.04 8.50
C ILE A 96 -7.39 5.43 7.95
N ARG A 97 -7.42 5.61 6.61
CA ARG A 97 -7.22 6.91 5.95
C ARG A 97 -8.19 7.96 6.45
N PHE A 98 -9.48 7.62 6.53
CA PHE A 98 -10.51 8.54 7.05
C PHE A 98 -10.24 8.93 8.50
N THR A 99 -9.84 7.98 9.34
CA THR A 99 -9.50 8.24 10.75
C THR A 99 -8.34 9.23 10.86
N LEU A 100 -7.24 9.00 10.15
CA LEU A 100 -6.11 9.95 10.13
C LEU A 100 -6.53 11.34 9.62
N ALA A 101 -7.32 11.41 8.56
CA ALA A 101 -7.82 12.68 8.02
C ALA A 101 -8.77 13.40 9.00
N HIS A 102 -9.56 12.66 9.77
CA HIS A 102 -10.43 13.18 10.82
C HIS A 102 -9.61 13.80 11.97
N GLU A 103 -8.57 13.11 12.44
CA GLU A 103 -7.66 13.64 13.47
C GLU A 103 -6.91 14.89 12.98
N LEU A 104 -6.49 14.90 11.70
CA LEU A 104 -5.95 16.12 11.07
C LEU A 104 -7.00 17.25 11.01
N GLY A 105 -8.28 16.92 10.86
CA GLY A 105 -9.38 17.88 10.94
C GLY A 105 -9.42 18.58 12.29
N HIS A 106 -9.35 17.83 13.39
CA HIS A 106 -9.24 18.43 14.73
C HIS A 106 -8.04 19.36 14.85
N LEU A 107 -6.88 18.94 14.32
CA LEU A 107 -5.67 19.75 14.34
C LEU A 107 -5.81 21.06 13.55
N PHE A 108 -6.17 20.99 12.27
CA PHE A 108 -6.17 22.15 11.37
C PHE A 108 -7.35 23.10 11.62
N LEU A 109 -8.46 22.60 12.16
CA LEU A 109 -9.59 23.45 12.58
C LEU A 109 -9.37 24.07 13.96
N GLY A 110 -8.30 23.68 14.67
CA GLY A 110 -7.99 24.18 16.01
C GLY A 110 -9.00 23.70 17.05
N HIS A 111 -9.58 22.51 16.86
CA HIS A 111 -10.45 21.90 17.85
C HIS A 111 -9.65 21.54 19.11
N PRO A 112 -10.24 21.66 20.31
CA PRO A 112 -9.59 21.22 21.53
C PRO A 112 -9.32 19.72 21.49
N PHE A 113 -8.10 19.30 21.82
CA PHE A 113 -7.78 17.88 21.94
C PHE A 113 -8.26 17.33 23.28
N ALA A 114 -8.75 16.09 23.29
CA ALA A 114 -9.22 15.43 24.49
C ALA A 114 -8.05 15.15 25.48
N THR A 115 -7.73 16.11 26.36
CA THR A 115 -6.78 15.89 27.46
C THR A 115 -7.51 15.36 28.69
N LYS A 116 -7.78 14.05 28.77
CA LYS A 116 -8.48 13.50 29.96
C LYS A 116 -7.69 13.62 31.28
N ASN A 117 -6.39 13.97 31.22
CA ASN A 117 -5.54 14.15 32.41
C ASN A 117 -5.17 15.61 32.75
N SER A 118 -5.67 16.62 32.05
CA SER A 118 -5.56 17.98 32.57
C SER A 118 -6.82 18.30 33.40
N VAL A 119 -6.65 18.35 34.72
CA VAL A 119 -7.67 18.83 35.68
C VAL A 119 -8.15 20.26 35.33
N LEU A 120 -7.44 20.95 34.43
CA LEU A 120 -7.70 22.30 33.93
C LEU A 120 -8.63 22.37 32.69
N SER A 121 -8.87 21.28 31.95
CA SER A 121 -9.74 21.29 30.75
C SER A 121 -11.22 20.98 31.06
N ARG A 122 -11.56 20.61 32.30
CA ARG A 122 -12.91 20.11 32.64
C ARG A 122 -14.01 21.20 32.69
N ASN A 123 -13.68 22.48 32.49
CA ASN A 123 -14.62 23.58 32.70
C ASN A 123 -15.15 24.29 31.44
N SER A 124 -14.88 23.82 30.21
CA SER A 124 -15.05 24.74 29.06
C SER A 124 -15.69 24.19 27.78
N ILE A 125 -16.04 22.91 27.67
CA ILE A 125 -16.63 22.38 26.42
C ILE A 125 -17.89 21.57 26.74
N THR A 126 -19.01 21.98 26.15
CA THR A 126 -20.29 21.28 26.25
C THR A 126 -20.33 20.06 25.32
N GLU A 127 -21.18 19.08 25.62
CA GLU A 127 -21.42 17.92 24.73
C GLU A 127 -21.87 18.35 23.32
N ILE A 128 -22.62 19.45 23.24
CA ILE A 128 -23.06 20.05 21.98
C ILE A 128 -21.88 20.59 21.18
N GLU A 129 -20.94 21.30 21.81
CA GLU A 129 -19.74 21.81 21.14
C GLU A 129 -18.83 20.67 20.67
N ASN A 130 -18.62 19.64 21.50
CA ASN A 130 -17.90 18.45 21.08
C ASN A 130 -18.54 17.82 19.83
N ARG A 131 -19.86 17.65 19.82
CA ARG A 131 -20.58 17.13 18.65
C ARG A 131 -20.38 17.99 17.41
N VAL A 132 -20.30 19.32 17.55
CA VAL A 132 -20.03 20.22 16.43
C VAL A 132 -18.62 19.99 15.89
N PHE A 133 -17.62 19.89 16.76
CA PHE A 133 -16.23 19.63 16.36
C PHE A 133 -16.05 18.29 15.64
N GLU A 134 -16.70 17.23 16.11
CA GLU A 134 -16.70 15.91 15.45
C GLU A 134 -17.29 16.01 14.02
N ILE A 135 -18.44 16.69 13.88
CA ILE A 135 -19.09 16.87 12.57
C ILE A 135 -18.21 17.70 11.62
N GLU A 136 -17.54 18.72 12.13
CA GLU A 136 -16.63 19.55 11.33
C GLU A 136 -15.36 18.78 10.93
N ALA A 137 -14.79 17.97 11.83
CA ALA A 137 -13.64 17.11 11.55
C ALA A 137 -13.97 16.04 10.49
N ASP A 138 -15.14 15.40 10.59
CA ASP A 138 -15.65 14.47 9.57
C ASP A 138 -15.80 15.16 8.20
N PHE A 139 -16.33 16.38 8.20
CA PHE A 139 -16.51 17.13 6.96
C PHE A 139 -15.18 17.58 6.35
N PHE A 140 -14.21 17.97 7.18
CA PHE A 140 -12.84 18.24 6.76
C PHE A 140 -12.21 16.98 6.13
N ALA A 141 -12.29 15.82 6.80
CA ALA A 141 -11.71 14.57 6.32
C ALA A 141 -12.27 14.18 4.95
N LYS A 142 -13.59 14.30 4.78
CA LYS A 142 -14.28 14.10 3.50
C LYS A 142 -13.72 15.00 2.41
N GLU A 143 -13.63 16.31 2.65
CA GLU A 143 -13.17 17.27 1.63
C GLU A 143 -11.66 17.21 1.37
N LEU A 144 -10.86 16.71 2.32
CA LEU A 144 -9.44 16.45 2.14
C LEU A 144 -9.20 15.22 1.26
N LEU A 145 -9.86 14.10 1.56
CA LEU A 145 -9.66 12.82 0.87
C LEU A 145 -10.35 12.75 -0.49
N ALA A 146 -11.57 13.30 -0.60
CA ALA A 146 -12.36 13.29 -1.82
C ALA A 146 -13.09 14.64 -2.01
N PRO A 147 -12.36 15.70 -2.42
CA PRO A 147 -12.92 17.02 -2.60
C PRO A 147 -14.16 17.00 -3.49
N SER A 148 -15.27 17.58 -3.02
CA SER A 148 -16.57 17.49 -3.72
C SER A 148 -16.49 18.00 -5.17
N PHE A 149 -15.64 18.99 -5.45
CA PHE A 149 -15.44 19.49 -6.81
C PHE A 149 -14.73 18.47 -7.72
N LEU A 150 -13.76 17.69 -7.23
CA LEU A 150 -13.09 16.65 -8.03
C LEU A 150 -14.03 15.49 -8.27
N VAL A 151 -14.74 15.04 -7.22
CA VAL A 151 -15.72 13.97 -7.32
C VAL A 151 -16.76 14.32 -8.38
N SER A 152 -17.23 15.59 -8.43
CA SER A 152 -18.22 16.03 -9.43
C SER A 152 -17.78 15.95 -10.90
N ARG A 153 -16.47 15.83 -11.14
CA ARG A 153 -15.84 15.72 -12.46
C ARG A 153 -15.38 14.30 -12.81
N VAL A 154 -15.58 13.34 -11.91
CA VAL A 154 -15.32 11.93 -12.21
C VAL A 154 -16.32 11.43 -13.23
N ASP A 155 -15.81 10.76 -14.26
CA ASP A 155 -16.58 10.13 -15.33
C ASP A 155 -16.11 8.67 -15.53
N PRO A 156 -17.02 7.67 -15.51
CA PRO A 156 -18.42 7.80 -15.11
C PRO A 156 -18.56 8.10 -13.62
N LEU A 157 -19.52 8.95 -13.26
CA LEU A 157 -19.82 9.29 -11.87
C LEU A 157 -20.55 8.12 -11.19
N SER A 158 -19.79 7.12 -10.74
CA SER A 158 -20.29 5.95 -10.02
C SER A 158 -19.51 5.71 -8.72
N ALA A 159 -20.13 5.03 -7.77
CA ALA A 159 -19.51 4.76 -6.47
C ALA A 159 -18.20 3.97 -6.61
N ASP A 160 -18.14 3.00 -7.53
CA ASP A 160 -16.92 2.22 -7.83
C ASP A 160 -15.77 3.11 -8.31
N VAL A 161 -16.03 3.97 -9.30
CA VAL A 161 -14.98 4.80 -9.90
C VAL A 161 -14.49 5.85 -8.92
N VAL A 162 -15.40 6.45 -8.14
CA VAL A 162 -15.05 7.41 -7.08
C VAL A 162 -14.26 6.71 -5.97
N SER A 163 -14.70 5.53 -5.53
CA SER A 163 -14.02 4.75 -4.51
C SER A 163 -12.58 4.44 -4.91
N ARG A 164 -12.36 3.96 -6.14
CA ARG A 164 -11.01 3.67 -6.64
C ARG A 164 -10.14 4.91 -6.82
N LYS A 165 -10.68 6.00 -7.37
CA LYS A 165 -9.91 7.23 -7.65
C LYS A 165 -9.45 7.98 -6.39
N PHE A 166 -10.24 7.93 -5.32
CA PHE A 166 -9.95 8.66 -4.07
C PHE A 166 -9.56 7.75 -2.91
N GLU A 167 -9.65 6.43 -3.09
CA GLU A 167 -9.46 5.41 -2.05
C GLU A 167 -10.27 5.70 -0.78
N ILE A 168 -11.56 5.89 -1.02
CA ILE A 168 -12.57 6.00 0.02
C ILE A 168 -13.54 4.83 -0.11
N SER A 169 -14.20 4.47 0.99
CA SER A 169 -15.14 3.34 0.97
C SER A 169 -16.27 3.55 -0.05
N ASN A 170 -16.84 2.45 -0.56
CA ASN A 170 -18.01 2.50 -1.45
C ASN A 170 -19.18 3.28 -0.82
N GLN A 171 -19.39 3.12 0.49
CA GLN A 171 -20.40 3.88 1.23
C GLN A 171 -20.10 5.40 1.21
N SER A 172 -18.86 5.80 1.48
CA SER A 172 -18.44 7.22 1.42
C SER A 172 -18.59 7.79 0.01
N SER A 173 -18.31 6.98 -1.01
CA SER A 173 -18.46 7.34 -2.42
C SER A 173 -19.93 7.61 -2.78
N THR A 174 -20.84 6.73 -2.36
CA THR A 174 -22.29 6.94 -2.53
C THR A 174 -22.75 8.23 -1.88
N TYR A 175 -22.35 8.51 -0.63
CA TYR A 175 -22.68 9.77 0.03
C TYR A 175 -22.11 11.00 -0.69
N ALA A 176 -20.90 10.92 -1.22
CA ALA A 176 -20.30 12.02 -1.99
C ALA A 176 -21.11 12.31 -3.26
N ILE A 177 -21.49 11.27 -4.01
CA ILE A 177 -22.30 11.39 -5.24
C ILE A 177 -23.70 11.93 -4.93
N GLU A 178 -24.37 11.41 -3.90
CA GLU A 178 -25.68 11.91 -3.48
C GLU A 178 -25.65 13.40 -3.12
N ASN A 179 -24.60 13.84 -2.42
CA ASN A 179 -24.40 15.25 -2.06
C ASN A 179 -24.23 16.12 -3.31
N ILE A 180 -23.53 15.64 -4.34
CA ILE A 180 -23.38 16.33 -5.62
C ILE A 180 -24.72 16.43 -6.34
N SER A 181 -25.48 15.32 -6.42
CA SER A 181 -26.80 15.29 -7.05
C SER A 181 -27.78 16.25 -6.38
N LYS A 182 -27.83 16.27 -5.04
CA LYS A 182 -28.63 17.26 -4.27
C LYS A 182 -28.21 18.70 -4.58
N SER A 183 -26.90 18.94 -4.70
CA SER A 183 -26.37 20.28 -5.00
C SER A 183 -26.73 20.75 -6.42
N ARG A 184 -26.72 19.85 -7.41
CA ARG A 184 -27.14 20.13 -8.80
C ARG A 184 -28.64 20.44 -8.90
N ASN A 185 -29.48 19.69 -8.18
CA ASN A 185 -30.94 19.82 -8.27
C ASN A 185 -31.52 21.03 -7.52
N ASN A 186 -30.87 21.49 -6.45
CA ASN A 186 -31.44 22.50 -5.55
C ASN A 186 -31.10 23.96 -5.91
N GLY A 187 -30.31 24.23 -6.95
CA GLY A 187 -30.11 25.59 -7.53
C GLY A 187 -29.57 26.70 -6.61
N GLY A 188 -29.29 26.44 -5.33
CA GLY A 188 -28.98 27.44 -4.29
C GLY A 188 -27.54 27.40 -3.77
N TRP A 189 -27.29 27.95 -2.56
CA TRP A 189 -25.99 28.11 -1.85
C TRP A 189 -25.04 26.88 -1.92
N TRP A 190 -25.58 25.68 -2.11
CA TRP A 190 -24.86 24.42 -2.32
C TRP A 190 -24.15 24.30 -3.69
N LEU A 191 -24.49 25.09 -4.71
CA LEU A 191 -23.75 25.18 -5.98
C LEU A 191 -22.35 25.77 -5.80
N ASN A 192 -22.15 26.66 -4.82
CA ASN A 192 -20.83 27.13 -4.41
C ASN A 192 -19.98 26.01 -3.77
N ASN A 193 -20.57 24.85 -3.44
CA ASN A 193 -19.79 23.71 -2.97
C ASN A 193 -19.11 22.92 -4.09
N LEU A 194 -19.59 23.00 -5.33
CA LEU A 194 -19.03 22.29 -6.47
C LEU A 194 -17.89 23.04 -7.16
N ASN A 195 -17.81 24.35 -6.96
CA ASN A 195 -16.68 25.15 -7.43
C ASN A 195 -15.72 25.39 -6.27
N PRO A 196 -14.41 25.14 -6.42
CA PRO A 196 -13.45 25.59 -5.43
C PRO A 196 -13.39 27.13 -5.41
N PRO A 197 -12.90 27.74 -4.32
CA PRO A 197 -12.56 29.16 -4.31
C PRO A 197 -11.60 29.51 -5.45
N ALA A 198 -11.67 30.74 -5.96
CA ALA A 198 -10.85 31.19 -7.10
C ALA A 198 -9.34 31.07 -6.86
N TRP A 199 -8.86 31.25 -5.63
CA TRP A 199 -7.43 31.06 -5.30
C TRP A 199 -6.99 29.59 -5.44
N PHE A 200 -7.93 28.63 -5.35
CA PHE A 200 -7.65 27.20 -5.46
C PHE A 200 -7.97 26.64 -6.86
N SER A 201 -8.52 27.44 -7.78
CA SER A 201 -8.94 26.93 -9.08
C SER A 201 -7.77 26.47 -9.94
N ASP A 202 -6.56 27.03 -9.74
CA ASP A 202 -5.38 26.66 -10.51
C ASP A 202 -4.83 25.30 -10.06
N ALA A 203 -5.01 24.94 -8.78
CA ALA A 203 -4.70 23.61 -8.27
C ALA A 203 -5.54 22.50 -8.95
N LEU A 204 -6.65 22.84 -9.62
CA LEU A 204 -7.46 21.88 -10.37
C LEU A 204 -6.70 21.22 -11.52
N GLN A 205 -5.79 21.95 -12.16
CA GLN A 205 -5.13 21.48 -13.38
C GLN A 205 -3.95 20.54 -13.08
N ARG A 206 -3.49 20.50 -11.82
CA ARG A 206 -2.33 19.69 -11.41
C ARG A 206 -2.70 18.33 -10.83
N PHE A 207 -3.97 18.07 -10.53
CA PHE A 207 -4.37 16.81 -9.89
C PHE A 207 -4.51 15.67 -10.89
N ASN A 208 -3.74 14.60 -10.68
CA ASN A 208 -3.82 13.35 -11.42
C ASN A 208 -4.40 12.24 -10.54
N PHE A 209 -5.06 11.26 -11.17
CA PHE A 209 -5.53 10.06 -10.48
C PHE A 209 -4.58 8.90 -10.78
N ILE A 210 -4.03 8.30 -9.73
CA ILE A 210 -3.15 7.14 -9.82
C ILE A 210 -3.81 6.03 -9.01
N ASP A 211 -4.11 4.91 -9.66
CA ASP A 211 -4.59 3.74 -8.95
C ASP A 211 -3.50 3.24 -7.98
N ARG A 212 -3.88 2.83 -6.77
CA ARG A 212 -2.98 2.12 -5.84
C ARG A 212 -3.19 0.62 -5.96
N LYS A 213 -2.11 -0.14 -5.81
CA LYS A 213 -2.16 -1.60 -5.71
C LYS A 213 -2.87 -2.00 -4.41
N ASN A 214 -3.74 -3.00 -4.48
CA ASN A 214 -4.28 -3.65 -3.29
C ASN A 214 -3.62 -5.01 -3.17
N PHE A 215 -2.72 -5.14 -2.22
CA PHE A 215 -1.82 -6.28 -2.14
C PHE A 215 -2.41 -7.49 -1.40
N PHE A 216 -3.56 -7.34 -0.73
CA PHE A 216 -4.43 -8.47 -0.38
C PHE A 216 -5.29 -8.95 -1.55
N GLY A 217 -5.59 -8.05 -2.50
CA GLY A 217 -6.33 -8.35 -3.72
C GLY A 217 -5.45 -8.82 -4.90
N GLU A 218 -4.18 -8.40 -4.93
CA GLU A 218 -3.21 -8.76 -5.96
C GLU A 218 -2.61 -10.13 -5.69
N LYS A 219 -2.48 -10.90 -6.77
CA LYS A 219 -1.90 -12.23 -6.72
C LYS A 219 -0.39 -12.09 -6.68
N ALA A 220 0.21 -12.33 -5.51
CA ALA A 220 1.66 -12.54 -5.44
C ALA A 220 2.06 -13.57 -6.50
N ARG A 221 3.26 -13.41 -7.07
CA ARG A 221 3.71 -14.21 -8.22
C ARG A 221 3.52 -15.71 -8.02
N ASN A 222 3.77 -16.17 -6.80
CA ASN A 222 3.73 -17.58 -6.43
C ASN A 222 2.39 -18.03 -5.79
N GLN A 223 1.35 -17.19 -5.77
CA GLN A 223 0.10 -17.44 -5.02
C GLN A 223 -0.65 -18.71 -5.47
N SER A 224 -0.71 -18.99 -6.79
CA SER A 224 -1.42 -20.15 -7.34
C SER A 224 -0.95 -21.48 -6.77
N GLN A 225 0.31 -21.53 -6.30
CA GLN A 225 0.96 -22.70 -5.73
C GLN A 225 0.57 -22.94 -4.26
N TYR A 226 -0.25 -22.07 -3.66
CA TYR A 226 -0.64 -22.11 -2.24
C TYR A 226 -2.14 -22.26 -2.00
N LEU A 227 -2.91 -22.73 -3.00
CA LEU A 227 -4.37 -22.88 -2.94
C LEU A 227 -4.88 -24.08 -2.10
N THR A 228 -4.02 -24.78 -1.35
CA THR A 228 -4.43 -25.95 -0.54
C THR A 228 -5.09 -25.54 0.79
N LEU A 229 -6.14 -26.27 1.18
CA LEU A 229 -6.94 -26.02 2.40
C LEU A 229 -6.09 -25.96 3.69
N GLU A 230 -5.03 -26.75 3.77
CA GLU A 230 -4.11 -26.80 4.92
C GLU A 230 -3.39 -25.47 5.18
N ARG A 231 -3.21 -24.65 4.14
CA ARG A 231 -2.43 -23.40 4.21
C ARG A 231 -3.27 -22.20 4.63
N ILE A 232 -4.58 -22.37 4.84
CA ILE A 232 -5.48 -21.30 5.30
C ILE A 232 -5.14 -20.84 6.72
N PHE A 233 -4.69 -21.75 7.58
CA PHE A 233 -4.42 -21.47 9.00
C PHE A 233 -2.97 -21.03 9.29
N LYS A 234 -2.09 -21.01 8.29
CA LYS A 234 -0.69 -20.62 8.46
C LYS A 234 -0.51 -19.11 8.28
N SER A 235 0.33 -18.50 9.10
CA SER A 235 0.70 -17.09 8.95
C SER A 235 1.39 -16.85 7.60
N LYS A 236 0.88 -15.87 6.86
CA LYS A 236 1.39 -15.45 5.55
C LYS A 236 2.31 -14.26 5.73
N TYR A 237 3.51 -14.39 5.20
CA TYR A 237 4.44 -13.29 5.03
C TYR A 237 4.45 -12.91 3.56
N TYR A 238 4.22 -11.65 3.30
CA TYR A 238 4.42 -11.11 1.98
C TYR A 238 5.77 -10.40 1.94
N HIS A 239 6.54 -10.63 0.89
CA HIS A 239 7.88 -10.11 0.73
C HIS A 239 7.91 -9.23 -0.51
N PHE A 240 7.98 -7.94 -0.28
CA PHE A 240 8.16 -6.96 -1.34
C PHE A 240 9.65 -6.70 -1.53
N CYS A 241 10.16 -6.84 -2.74
CA CYS A 241 11.55 -6.52 -3.05
C CYS A 241 11.69 -5.05 -3.46
N SER A 242 12.47 -4.28 -2.71
CA SER A 242 12.70 -2.86 -3.02
C SER A 242 13.47 -2.65 -4.33
N ASN A 243 14.26 -3.63 -4.77
CA ASN A 243 15.05 -3.56 -5.99
C ASN A 243 14.22 -3.83 -7.26
N CYS A 244 13.64 -5.04 -7.41
CA CYS A 244 12.90 -5.41 -8.62
C CYS A 244 11.36 -5.30 -8.48
N LYS A 245 10.88 -4.80 -7.33
CA LYS A 245 9.44 -4.59 -7.04
C LYS A 245 8.61 -5.89 -7.11
N SER A 246 9.25 -7.06 -7.07
CA SER A 246 8.57 -8.35 -7.04
C SER A 246 7.87 -8.57 -5.71
N LEU A 247 6.73 -9.24 -5.76
CA LEU A 247 5.99 -9.66 -4.57
C LEU A 247 5.88 -11.19 -4.51
N ASP A 248 6.39 -11.76 -3.42
CA ASP A 248 6.25 -13.19 -3.11
C ASP A 248 5.55 -13.44 -1.76
N ILE A 249 4.79 -14.53 -1.68
CA ILE A 249 4.25 -15.04 -0.42
C ILE A 249 5.10 -16.20 0.08
N ASN A 250 5.32 -16.26 1.39
CA ASN A 250 5.80 -17.45 2.06
C ASN A 250 5.04 -17.71 3.37
N TYR A 251 5.03 -18.97 3.81
CA TYR A 251 4.43 -19.37 5.07
C TYR A 251 5.50 -19.69 6.10
N GLU A 252 5.23 -19.40 7.37
CA GLU A 252 6.00 -19.82 8.55
C GLU A 252 7.41 -19.21 8.67
N HIS A 253 8.04 -18.78 7.58
CA HIS A 253 9.37 -18.15 7.60
C HIS A 253 9.46 -16.99 6.61
N GLN A 254 10.34 -16.04 6.95
CA GLN A 254 10.69 -14.95 6.06
C GLN A 254 11.70 -15.42 5.01
N LEU A 255 11.61 -14.85 3.81
CA LEU A 255 12.63 -15.02 2.77
C LEU A 255 13.81 -14.10 3.07
N ASN A 256 15.03 -14.57 2.80
CA ASN A 256 16.24 -13.77 2.99
C ASN A 256 16.64 -13.00 1.72
N TYR A 257 16.30 -13.56 0.55
CA TYR A 257 16.65 -13.01 -0.76
C TYR A 257 15.46 -13.10 -1.72
N CYS A 258 15.39 -12.12 -2.62
CA CYS A 258 14.42 -12.09 -3.70
C CYS A 258 14.70 -13.21 -4.71
N ALA A 259 13.69 -14.03 -4.98
CA ALA A 259 13.80 -15.12 -5.96
C ALA A 259 14.06 -14.64 -7.40
N ILE A 260 13.78 -13.37 -7.69
CA ILE A 260 13.84 -12.79 -9.03
C ILE A 260 15.15 -12.06 -9.29
N CYS A 261 15.60 -11.22 -8.34
CA CYS A 261 16.79 -10.39 -8.52
C CYS A 261 17.94 -10.69 -7.57
N GLY A 262 17.77 -11.63 -6.63
CA GLY A 262 18.82 -11.99 -5.67
C GLY A 262 19.10 -10.95 -4.59
N SER A 263 18.41 -9.80 -4.57
CA SER A 263 18.57 -8.78 -3.54
C SER A 263 18.07 -9.27 -2.18
N ASN A 264 18.75 -8.88 -1.11
CA ASN A 264 18.31 -9.06 0.29
C ASN A 264 17.48 -7.86 0.82
N GLU A 265 17.19 -6.86 -0.02
CA GLU A 265 16.32 -5.74 0.31
C GLU A 265 14.84 -6.15 0.19
N LEU A 266 14.40 -6.99 1.13
CA LEU A 266 13.04 -7.46 1.24
C LEU A 266 12.32 -6.75 2.40
N GLU A 267 11.23 -6.06 2.08
CA GLU A 267 10.28 -5.57 3.07
C GLU A 267 9.24 -6.66 3.36
N VAL A 268 9.11 -7.02 4.63
CA VAL A 268 8.11 -7.99 5.08
C VAL A 268 6.82 -7.27 5.41
N VAL A 269 5.79 -7.53 4.62
CA VAL A 269 4.46 -6.95 4.74
C VAL A 269 3.53 -7.95 5.42
N THR A 270 2.86 -7.48 6.47
CA THR A 270 1.92 -8.19 7.33
C THR A 270 0.67 -7.34 7.52
N HIS A 271 -0.39 -7.88 8.12
CA HIS A 271 -1.60 -7.10 8.41
C HIS A 271 -1.36 -5.86 9.29
N ASN A 272 -0.30 -5.86 10.12
CA ASN A 272 -0.07 -4.77 11.08
C ASN A 272 0.69 -3.57 10.49
N ASN A 273 1.54 -3.81 9.48
CA ASN A 273 2.32 -2.76 8.80
C ASN A 273 1.87 -2.53 7.34
N TYR A 274 0.89 -3.30 6.85
CA TYR A 274 0.37 -3.13 5.50
C TYR A 274 -0.09 -1.71 5.23
N PHE A 275 -0.75 -1.04 6.18
CA PHE A 275 -1.26 0.31 5.94
C PHE A 275 -0.13 1.30 5.62
N GLN A 276 0.97 1.24 6.38
CA GLN A 276 2.14 2.07 6.15
C GLN A 276 2.74 1.78 4.77
N PHE A 277 2.92 0.50 4.45
CA PHE A 277 3.37 0.05 3.13
C PHE A 277 2.44 0.51 2.01
N HIS A 278 1.12 0.45 2.23
CA HIS A 278 0.06 0.87 1.31
C HIS A 278 0.17 2.35 0.90
N GLU A 279 0.57 3.19 1.85
CA GLU A 279 0.69 4.63 1.64
C GLU A 279 1.99 5.03 0.93
N THR A 280 2.96 4.11 0.75
CA THR A 280 4.22 4.38 0.05
C THR A 280 4.05 4.55 -1.47
N ASN A 281 5.04 5.17 -2.12
CA ASN A 281 5.03 5.37 -3.58
C ASN A 281 5.17 4.05 -4.35
N GLU A 282 5.70 3.00 -3.71
CA GLU A 282 5.82 1.65 -4.24
C GLU A 282 4.46 1.03 -4.60
N GLN A 283 3.37 1.56 -4.03
CA GLN A 283 2.00 1.14 -4.32
C GLN A 283 1.32 2.01 -5.36
N LEU A 284 1.90 3.16 -5.72
CA LEU A 284 1.44 3.92 -6.87
C LEU A 284 1.70 3.07 -8.11
N ILE A 285 0.66 2.88 -8.91
CA ILE A 285 0.84 2.23 -10.21
C ILE A 285 1.43 3.24 -11.20
N GLU A 286 2.68 3.64 -10.95
CA GLU A 286 3.52 4.34 -11.91
C GLU A 286 4.01 3.30 -12.93
N PHE A 287 3.30 3.25 -14.07
CA PHE A 287 3.68 2.59 -15.33
C PHE A 287 4.69 1.44 -15.26
N TYR A 288 4.19 0.24 -14.95
CA TYR A 288 4.79 -1.01 -15.43
C TYR A 288 3.80 -1.74 -16.31
N VAL A 289 3.66 -1.28 -17.57
CA VAL A 289 3.16 -2.09 -18.68
C VAL A 289 3.72 -1.55 -20.01
N GLN A 290 4.59 -2.33 -20.66
CA GLN A 290 4.34 -2.71 -22.05
C GLN A 290 3.68 -4.10 -22.00
N GLY A 291 2.48 -4.24 -22.59
CA GLY A 291 1.69 -5.48 -22.64
C GLY A 291 0.53 -5.60 -21.64
N ASP A 292 -0.69 -5.27 -22.10
CA ASP A 292 -2.00 -5.37 -21.44
C ASP A 292 -2.44 -4.25 -20.46
N LYS A 293 -3.26 -3.30 -20.97
CA LYS A 293 -3.80 -2.12 -20.23
C LYS A 293 -4.68 -2.45 -19.02
N LYS A 294 -4.93 -3.74 -18.74
CA LYS A 294 -5.80 -4.22 -17.67
C LYS A 294 -5.06 -4.76 -16.45
N GLU A 295 -3.83 -5.26 -16.59
CA GLU A 295 -3.04 -5.81 -15.48
C GLU A 295 -1.71 -5.07 -15.39
N LYS A 296 -1.60 -4.16 -14.41
CA LYS A 296 -0.44 -3.30 -14.24
C LYS A 296 0.60 -3.91 -13.28
N SER A 297 1.09 -5.12 -13.59
CA SER A 297 2.11 -5.82 -12.81
C SER A 297 3.20 -6.44 -13.69
N MET A 298 4.45 -6.41 -13.21
CA MET A 298 5.59 -7.06 -13.87
C MET A 298 5.38 -8.58 -13.89
N LYS A 299 5.24 -9.15 -15.10
CA LYS A 299 5.17 -10.60 -15.31
C LYS A 299 6.53 -11.12 -15.71
N TYR A 300 7.12 -11.97 -14.87
CA TYR A 300 8.37 -12.66 -15.18
C TYR A 300 8.07 -13.99 -15.86
N LYS A 301 8.87 -14.38 -16.87
CA LYS A 301 8.78 -15.72 -17.44
C LYS A 301 8.89 -16.77 -16.34
N ALA A 302 7.96 -17.72 -16.39
CA ALA A 302 7.86 -18.85 -15.50
C ALA A 302 7.78 -20.13 -16.35
N LEU A 303 8.62 -21.10 -16.05
CA LEU A 303 8.55 -22.42 -16.66
C LEU A 303 7.62 -23.31 -15.85
N ILE A 304 6.87 -24.19 -16.52
CA ILE A 304 5.95 -25.12 -15.88
C ILE A 304 6.72 -26.35 -15.40
N LEU A 305 6.54 -26.69 -14.13
CA LEU A 305 7.22 -27.81 -13.47
C LEU A 305 6.20 -28.86 -12.99
N ASP A 306 6.63 -30.12 -12.93
CA ASP A 306 5.90 -31.21 -12.29
C ASP A 306 6.03 -31.16 -10.76
N ASP A 307 5.39 -32.11 -10.07
CA ASP A 307 5.38 -32.19 -8.61
C ASP A 307 6.78 -32.48 -8.03
N GLU A 308 7.67 -33.08 -8.83
CA GLU A 308 9.09 -33.29 -8.49
C GLU A 308 10.00 -32.10 -8.84
N GLY A 309 9.45 -31.04 -9.44
CA GLY A 309 10.17 -29.82 -9.82
C GLY A 309 10.92 -29.91 -11.15
N ARG A 310 10.61 -30.89 -12.00
CA ARG A 310 11.19 -31.04 -13.34
C ARG A 310 10.36 -30.29 -14.37
N LEU A 311 11.03 -29.77 -15.39
CA LEU A 311 10.37 -29.12 -16.52
C LEU A 311 9.39 -30.07 -17.23
N THR A 312 8.15 -29.60 -17.48
CA THR A 312 7.09 -30.38 -18.15
C THR A 312 6.98 -30.11 -19.65
N GLU A 313 7.61 -29.03 -20.11
CA GLU A 313 7.60 -28.58 -21.50
C GLU A 313 8.91 -28.93 -22.22
N GLU A 314 9.05 -28.57 -23.49
CA GLU A 314 10.31 -28.75 -24.24
C GLU A 314 11.51 -28.04 -23.58
N CYS A 315 12.72 -28.60 -23.76
CA CYS A 315 13.94 -27.97 -23.25
C CYS A 315 14.12 -26.55 -23.84
N PRO A 316 14.23 -25.48 -23.03
CA PRO A 316 14.31 -24.11 -23.53
C PRO A 316 15.56 -23.86 -24.39
N ASN A 317 16.63 -24.62 -24.14
CA ASN A 317 17.92 -24.49 -24.82
C ASN A 317 17.98 -25.24 -26.16
N CYS A 318 17.45 -26.48 -26.24
CA CYS A 318 17.62 -27.33 -27.43
C CYS A 318 16.32 -27.86 -28.03
N LYS A 319 15.16 -27.46 -27.50
CA LYS A 319 13.83 -27.81 -28.01
C LYS A 319 13.51 -29.31 -28.00
N ASN A 320 14.25 -30.07 -27.19
CA ASN A 320 13.96 -31.49 -26.99
C ASN A 320 12.65 -31.66 -26.20
N GLU A 321 11.67 -32.30 -26.81
CA GLU A 321 10.37 -32.62 -26.22
C GLU A 321 10.42 -33.83 -25.27
N ASN A 322 11.43 -34.70 -25.42
CA ASN A 322 11.57 -35.93 -24.64
C ASN A 322 12.51 -35.73 -23.45
N LEU A 323 11.99 -35.10 -22.41
CA LEU A 323 12.70 -34.93 -21.14
C LEU A 323 12.55 -36.21 -20.30
N ASN A 324 13.68 -36.84 -19.95
CA ASN A 324 13.70 -38.06 -19.15
C ASN A 324 14.73 -37.90 -18.02
N ASN A 325 14.41 -38.40 -16.83
CA ASN A 325 15.20 -38.22 -15.60
C ASN A 325 15.30 -36.74 -15.20
N ASN A 326 16.40 -36.33 -14.58
CA ASN A 326 16.61 -34.96 -14.08
C ASN A 326 17.42 -34.08 -15.06
N PHE A 327 17.69 -34.54 -16.28
CA PHE A 327 18.51 -33.85 -17.27
C PHE A 327 17.92 -33.96 -18.67
N CYS A 328 18.24 -32.99 -19.54
CA CYS A 328 17.90 -33.07 -20.95
C CYS A 328 18.82 -34.08 -21.65
N SER A 329 18.25 -35.09 -22.31
CA SER A 329 19.03 -36.12 -23.03
C SER A 329 19.80 -35.62 -24.25
N VAL A 330 19.46 -34.42 -24.75
CA VAL A 330 20.09 -33.82 -25.94
C VAL A 330 21.23 -32.86 -25.56
N CYS A 331 20.97 -31.90 -24.68
CA CYS A 331 21.98 -30.90 -24.30
C CYS A 331 22.66 -31.16 -22.95
N GLY A 332 22.18 -32.12 -22.16
CA GLY A 332 22.76 -32.46 -20.85
C GLY A 332 22.38 -31.52 -19.70
N ASN A 333 21.74 -30.38 -19.96
CA ASN A 333 21.36 -29.42 -18.92
C ASN A 333 20.39 -30.01 -17.91
N GLU A 334 20.53 -29.63 -16.65
CA GLU A 334 19.61 -30.01 -15.57
C GLU A 334 18.24 -29.36 -15.80
N ILE A 335 17.17 -30.17 -15.77
CA ILE A 335 15.79 -29.71 -15.99
C ILE A 335 15.03 -29.45 -14.69
N ILE A 336 15.71 -29.53 -13.56
CA ILE A 336 15.21 -29.18 -12.23
C ILE A 336 15.86 -27.88 -11.80
N ASN A 337 15.06 -26.94 -11.32
CA ASN A 337 15.60 -25.68 -10.81
C ASN A 337 16.16 -25.89 -9.39
N LYS A 338 17.44 -25.57 -9.17
CA LYS A 338 18.14 -25.77 -7.89
C LYS A 338 19.10 -24.63 -7.58
N CYS A 339 19.50 -24.52 -6.32
CA CYS A 339 20.57 -23.63 -5.90
C CYS A 339 21.92 -24.12 -6.45
N THR A 340 22.62 -23.27 -7.19
CA THR A 340 23.97 -23.59 -7.72
C THR A 340 25.07 -23.39 -6.68
N GLY A 341 24.79 -22.61 -5.62
CA GLY A 341 25.80 -22.14 -4.66
C GLY A 341 26.70 -21.04 -5.21
N LEU A 342 26.48 -20.58 -6.46
CA LEU A 342 27.23 -19.50 -7.09
C LEU A 342 26.61 -18.15 -6.70
N HIS A 343 27.43 -17.27 -6.13
CA HIS A 343 27.04 -15.89 -5.84
C HIS A 343 27.72 -14.94 -6.81
N GLU A 344 26.93 -14.05 -7.42
CA GLU A 344 27.46 -12.93 -8.18
C GLU A 344 28.24 -12.01 -7.23
N GLU A 345 29.47 -11.66 -7.61
CA GLU A 345 30.19 -10.58 -6.94
C GLU A 345 29.60 -9.23 -7.34
N ASN A 346 29.66 -8.25 -6.44
CA ASN A 346 29.20 -6.87 -6.70
C ASN A 346 30.08 -6.10 -7.73
N ASP A 347 30.97 -6.78 -8.46
CA ASP A 347 31.86 -6.18 -9.45
C ASP A 347 31.39 -6.54 -10.88
N PRO A 348 30.84 -5.59 -11.64
CA PRO A 348 30.39 -5.81 -13.02
C PRO A 348 31.50 -6.25 -14.00
N PHE A 349 32.77 -6.16 -13.60
CA PHE A 349 33.92 -6.56 -14.40
C PHE A 349 34.56 -7.89 -13.95
N SER A 350 34.06 -8.49 -12.86
CA SER A 350 34.50 -9.79 -12.35
C SER A 350 33.57 -10.89 -12.84
N SER A 351 34.08 -11.80 -13.66
CA SER A 351 33.42 -13.07 -13.99
C SER A 351 33.68 -14.16 -12.94
N ILE A 352 34.06 -13.76 -11.72
CA ILE A 352 34.41 -14.65 -10.63
C ILE A 352 33.17 -14.84 -9.75
N TYR A 353 32.69 -16.07 -9.67
CA TYR A 353 31.65 -16.45 -8.73
C TYR A 353 32.27 -16.92 -7.42
N ASN A 354 31.73 -16.42 -6.31
CA ASN A 354 32.01 -17.02 -5.02
C ASN A 354 31.15 -18.27 -4.84
N VAL A 355 31.80 -19.42 -4.69
CA VAL A 355 31.13 -20.71 -4.49
C VAL A 355 30.91 -20.93 -3.00
N LYS A 356 29.65 -21.06 -2.59
CA LYS A 356 29.24 -21.47 -1.25
C LYS A 356 28.50 -22.81 -1.28
N GLU A 357 28.18 -23.32 -0.10
CA GLU A 357 27.39 -24.54 0.03
C GLU A 357 26.00 -24.37 -0.62
N LYS A 358 25.59 -25.38 -1.39
CA LYS A 358 24.30 -25.38 -2.08
C LYS A 358 23.17 -25.60 -1.07
N CYS A 359 22.11 -24.79 -1.15
CA CYS A 359 20.89 -25.09 -0.42
C CYS A 359 20.23 -26.37 -0.93
N THR A 360 19.59 -27.10 -0.03
CA THR A 360 18.81 -28.29 -0.37
C THR A 360 17.42 -27.92 -0.89
N GLY A 361 16.79 -28.82 -1.63
CA GLY A 361 15.46 -28.65 -2.20
C GLY A 361 15.47 -28.11 -3.64
N THR A 362 14.26 -28.03 -4.22
CA THR A 362 14.02 -27.50 -5.56
C THR A 362 13.53 -26.06 -5.47
N LEU A 363 13.92 -25.25 -6.46
CA LEU A 363 13.45 -23.89 -6.68
C LEU A 363 12.25 -23.90 -7.64
N LYS A 364 11.49 -22.81 -7.69
CA LYS A 364 10.29 -22.73 -8.54
C LYS A 364 10.65 -22.38 -9.97
N GLY A 365 9.76 -22.65 -10.92
CA GLY A 365 9.99 -22.41 -12.35
C GLY A 365 10.18 -20.95 -12.78
N ALA A 366 9.96 -19.99 -11.89
CA ALA A 366 10.24 -18.57 -12.11
C ALA A 366 11.41 -18.03 -11.27
N ASP A 367 12.00 -18.85 -10.40
CA ASP A 367 13.06 -18.43 -9.49
C ASP A 367 14.40 -18.41 -10.23
N ARG A 368 15.00 -17.22 -10.30
CA ARG A 368 16.33 -16.93 -10.86
C ARG A 368 17.42 -17.02 -9.80
N TYR A 369 17.05 -16.87 -8.53
CA TYR A 369 17.93 -16.92 -7.37
C TYR A 369 17.31 -17.74 -6.23
N CYS A 370 18.15 -18.32 -5.38
CA CYS A 370 17.75 -19.06 -4.19
C CYS A 370 17.34 -18.09 -3.07
N CYS A 371 16.09 -18.16 -2.58
CA CYS A 371 15.59 -17.27 -1.54
C CYS A 371 16.28 -17.40 -0.18
N ASN A 372 17.03 -18.49 0.05
CA ASN A 372 17.69 -18.76 1.32
C ASN A 372 19.10 -18.15 1.40
N CYS A 373 19.88 -18.25 0.32
CA CYS A 373 21.28 -17.82 0.30
C CYS A 373 21.59 -16.72 -0.73
N GLY A 374 20.73 -16.49 -1.71
CA GLY A 374 20.95 -15.52 -2.79
C GLY A 374 21.81 -16.05 -3.94
N ALA A 375 22.14 -17.34 -3.96
CA ALA A 375 22.87 -17.93 -5.08
C ALA A 375 22.01 -18.02 -6.34
N ILE A 376 22.66 -18.01 -7.51
CA ILE A 376 22.05 -18.22 -8.81
C ILE A 376 21.31 -19.57 -8.85
N SER A 377 20.21 -19.62 -9.59
CA SER A 377 19.47 -20.85 -9.86
C SER A 377 20.03 -21.57 -11.10
N THR A 378 19.90 -22.90 -11.15
CA THR A 378 20.33 -23.67 -12.34
C THR A 378 19.59 -23.21 -13.60
N PHE A 379 18.36 -22.70 -13.48
CA PHE A 379 17.61 -22.18 -14.62
C PHE A 379 18.18 -20.85 -15.14
N LEU A 380 18.67 -19.98 -14.26
CA LEU A 380 19.37 -18.76 -14.68
C LEU A 380 20.76 -19.10 -15.25
N GLU A 381 21.53 -19.97 -14.59
CA GLU A 381 22.85 -20.42 -15.03
C GLU A 381 22.81 -21.08 -16.42
N ASN A 382 21.84 -21.96 -16.66
CA ASN A 382 21.67 -22.67 -17.94
C ASN A 382 21.05 -21.81 -19.04
N GLY A 383 20.71 -20.54 -18.76
CA GLY A 383 20.03 -19.64 -19.71
C GLY A 383 18.58 -20.02 -20.02
N PHE A 384 17.95 -20.88 -19.21
CA PHE A 384 16.53 -21.24 -19.38
C PHE A 384 15.61 -20.08 -19.01
N LEU A 385 16.03 -19.32 -17.98
CA LEU A 385 15.43 -18.04 -17.58
C LEU A 385 16.46 -16.94 -17.81
N PRO A 386 16.10 -15.84 -18.49
CA PRO A 386 16.98 -14.67 -18.58
C PRO A 386 17.06 -13.95 -17.22
N ALA A 387 18.09 -13.12 -17.04
CA ALA A 387 18.17 -12.21 -15.90
C ALA A 387 16.96 -11.25 -15.88
N TRP A 388 16.52 -10.87 -14.68
CA TRP A 388 15.27 -10.08 -14.49
C TRP A 388 15.31 -8.68 -15.12
N ASN A 389 16.50 -8.13 -15.34
CA ASN A 389 16.75 -6.81 -15.94
C ASN A 389 17.08 -6.91 -17.44
N ASN A 390 16.92 -8.07 -18.06
CA ASN A 390 17.19 -8.23 -19.49
C ASN A 390 16.09 -7.54 -20.33
N ILE A 391 16.51 -6.56 -21.12
CA ILE A 391 15.63 -5.70 -21.93
C ILE A 391 14.83 -6.51 -22.97
N SER A 392 15.36 -7.63 -23.48
CA SER A 392 14.65 -8.43 -24.49
C SER A 392 13.39 -9.12 -23.95
N GLU A 393 13.31 -9.41 -22.65
CA GLU A 393 12.10 -9.97 -22.01
C GLU A 393 10.97 -8.93 -21.90
N LEU A 394 11.30 -7.63 -21.90
CA LEU A 394 10.31 -6.55 -21.87
C LEU A 394 9.57 -6.37 -23.20
N GLU A 395 10.19 -6.79 -24.32
CA GLU A 395 9.65 -6.62 -25.68
C GLU A 395 8.87 -7.85 -26.18
N GLU A 396 9.10 -9.04 -25.60
CA GLU A 396 8.52 -10.33 -26.06
C GLU A 396 7.20 -10.73 -25.37
N LEU A 397 6.71 -9.96 -24.38
CA LEU A 397 5.42 -10.23 -23.75
C LEU A 397 4.27 -9.82 -24.69
N PRO A 398 3.28 -10.69 -24.95
CA PRO A 398 2.22 -10.42 -25.92
C PRO A 398 1.40 -9.18 -25.54
N TYR A 399 1.17 -8.34 -26.54
CA TYR A 399 0.42 -7.07 -26.50
C TYR A 399 -1.04 -7.19 -26.05
#